data_AF-A0A8J2TRN0-F1
#
_entry.id   AF-A0A8J2TRN0-F1
#
_cell.length_a   1.000
_cell.length_b   1.000
_cell.length_c   1.000
_cell.angle_alpha   90.00
_cell.angle_beta   90.00
_cell.angle_gamma   90.00
#
_symmetry.space_group_name_H-M   'P 1'
#
loop_
_entity.id
_entity.type
_entity.pdbx_description
1 polymer ?
#
loop_
_entity_poly.entity_id
_entity_poly.type
_entity_poly.pdbx_seq_one_letter_code
_entity_poly.pdbx_strand_id
1 'polypeptide(L)' 'MKYTIEPIAFVKNSRKEILDDNWGNVISTIELADDIKETAVDGIEEFSHLEIIYYFHKVADEKNNMTPGIRATTLPFQR' A
#
# COMPACT_ATOMS: atom_id res chain seq x y z
N MET A 1 11.54 22.94 -0.68
CA MET A 1 12.29 21.71 -1.01
C MET A 1 11.33 20.75 -1.70
N LYS A 2 11.72 20.07 -2.77
CA LYS A 2 10.90 19.08 -3.47
C LYS A 2 11.58 17.71 -3.38
N TYR A 3 10.79 16.66 -3.27
CA TYR A 3 11.25 15.28 -3.24
C TYR A 3 10.48 14.47 -4.27
N THR A 4 11.14 13.46 -4.83
CA THR A 4 10.53 12.46 -5.70
C THR A 4 10.55 11.13 -4.94
N ILE A 5 9.49 10.35 -5.10
CA ILE A 5 9.38 9.01 -4.52
C ILE A 5 9.27 7.98 -5.63
N GLU A 6 9.87 6.81 -5.41
CA GLU A 6 9.78 5.66 -6.29
C GLU A 6 9.10 4.51 -5.54
N PRO A 7 8.14 3.80 -6.16
CA PRO A 7 7.44 2.71 -5.49
C PRO A 7 8.35 1.48 -5.37
N ILE A 8 8.45 0.92 -4.16
CA ILE A 8 9.21 -0.32 -3.88
C ILE A 8 8.32 -1.57 -3.90
N ALA A 9 7.00 -1.39 -3.90
CA ALA A 9 6.01 -2.46 -3.88
C ALA A 9 4.64 -1.97 -4.34
N PHE A 10 3.77 -2.90 -4.71
CA PHE A 10 2.41 -2.66 -5.15
C PHE A 10 1.40 -3.44 -4.32
N VAL A 11 0.33 -2.77 -3.92
CA VAL A 11 -0.80 -3.41 -3.21
C VAL A 11 -1.73 -4.07 -4.24
N LYS A 12 -1.92 -5.38 -4.13
CA LYS A 12 -2.90 -6.15 -4.91
C LYS A 12 -3.99 -6.71 -3.99
N ASN A 13 -5.24 -6.62 -4.41
CA ASN A 13 -6.37 -7.26 -3.73
C ASN A 13 -7.49 -7.57 -4.73
N SER A 14 -8.55 -8.23 -4.26
CA SER A 14 -9.70 -8.63 -5.07
C SER A 14 -10.66 -7.48 -5.41
N ARG A 15 -10.46 -6.27 -4.87
CA ARG A 15 -11.36 -5.14 -5.04
C ARG A 15 -11.15 -4.47 -6.38
N LYS A 16 -12.25 -4.18 -7.06
CA LYS A 16 -12.27 -3.50 -8.37
C LYS A 16 -12.81 -2.07 -8.30
N GLU A 17 -13.45 -1.70 -7.19
CA GLU A 17 -14.15 -0.42 -7.02
C GLU A 17 -13.44 0.51 -6.02
N ILE A 18 -13.41 1.81 -6.33
CA ILE A 18 -12.83 2.87 -5.51
C ILE A 18 -13.95 3.40 -4.59
N LEU A 19 -14.17 2.75 -3.45
CA LEU A 19 -15.18 3.15 -2.45
C LEU A 19 -14.53 3.34 -1.07
N ASP A 20 -14.97 4.33 -0.30
CA ASP A 20 -14.41 4.70 1.01
C ASP A 20 -15.19 4.00 2.14
N ASP A 21 -15.01 2.68 2.26
CA ASP A 21 -15.73 1.84 3.21
C ASP A 21 -14.72 1.17 4.13
N ASN A 22 -14.67 1.55 5.42
CA ASN A 22 -13.88 0.95 6.51
C ASN A 22 -13.08 -0.31 6.12
N TRP A 23 -11.84 -0.10 5.63
CA TRP A 23 -10.98 -1.05 4.91
C TRP A 23 -10.47 -2.27 5.70
N GLY A 24 -11.15 -2.69 6.77
CA GLY A 24 -10.65 -3.68 7.74
C GLY A 24 -10.66 -5.15 7.31
N ASN A 25 -11.48 -5.54 6.32
CA ASN A 25 -11.72 -6.97 6.02
C ASN A 25 -11.18 -7.46 4.66
N VAL A 26 -10.43 -6.64 3.92
CA VAL A 26 -9.90 -7.05 2.61
C VAL A 26 -8.48 -7.56 2.75
N ILE A 27 -8.28 -8.86 2.52
CA ILE A 27 -6.93 -9.45 2.40
C ILE A 27 -6.26 -8.81 1.17
N SER A 28 -5.09 -8.23 1.40
CA SER A 28 -4.27 -7.62 0.37
C SER A 28 -2.88 -8.25 0.38
N THR A 29 -2.27 -8.38 -0.79
CA THR A 29 -0.91 -8.85 -1.00
C THR A 29 -0.04 -7.66 -1.36
N ILE A 30 1.10 -7.52 -0.69
CA ILE A 30 2.15 -6.57 -1.06
C ILE A 30 3.12 -7.29 -1.98
N GLU A 31 3.18 -6.88 -3.24
CA GLU A 31 4.10 -7.44 -4.23
C GLU A 31 5.28 -6.50 -4.42
N LEU A 32 6.50 -6.96 -4.13
CA LEU A 32 7.71 -6.17 -4.32
C LEU A 32 7.89 -5.80 -5.80
N ALA A 33 8.41 -4.61 -6.06
CA ALA A 33 8.79 -4.22 -7.41
C ALA A 33 9.93 -5.12 -7.94
N ASP A 34 10.01 -5.30 -9.26
CA ASP A 34 10.92 -6.26 -9.91
C ASP A 34 12.41 -6.04 -9.57
N ASP A 35 12.79 -4.81 -9.22
CA ASP A 35 14.14 -4.39 -8.86
C ASP A 35 14.46 -4.58 -7.37
N ILE A 36 13.46 -4.89 -6.55
CA ILE A 36 13.61 -5.12 -5.11
C ILE A 36 13.81 -6.61 -4.84
N LYS A 37 14.94 -6.93 -4.21
CA LYS A 37 15.25 -8.31 -3.80
C LYS A 37 14.37 -8.74 -2.63
N GLU A 38 13.97 -10.01 -2.62
CA GLU A 38 13.21 -10.61 -1.51
C GLU A 38 13.93 -10.46 -0.15
N THR A 39 15.27 -10.50 -0.15
CA THR A 39 16.07 -10.29 1.07
C THR A 39 15.89 -8.90 1.71
N ALA A 40 15.26 -7.95 1.01
CA ALA A 40 14.94 -6.64 1.57
C ALA A 40 13.90 -6.71 2.71
N VAL A 41 13.18 -7.84 2.83
CA VAL A 41 12.17 -8.07 3.87
C VAL A 41 12.54 -9.23 4.80
N ASP A 42 13.80 -9.67 4.82
CA ASP A 42 14.26 -10.72 5.75
C ASP A 42 13.95 -10.33 7.20
N GLY A 43 13.30 -11.23 7.96
CA GLY A 43 12.92 -10.99 9.35
C GLY A 43 11.59 -10.25 9.54
N ILE A 44 10.89 -9.88 8.46
CA ILE A 44 9.56 -9.24 8.55
C ILE A 44 8.53 -10.13 9.25
N GLU A 45 8.71 -11.44 9.18
CA GLU A 45 7.90 -12.48 9.81
C GLU A 45 8.01 -12.57 11.34
N GLU A 46 9.00 -11.87 11.93
CA GLU A 46 9.13 -11.72 13.38
C GLU A 46 8.12 -10.72 13.96
N PHE A 47 7.48 -9.92 13.12
CA PHE A 47 6.50 -8.91 13.51
C PHE A 47 5.07 -9.38 13.28
N SER A 48 4.18 -8.99 14.20
CA SER A 48 2.74 -9.29 14.08
C SER A 48 1.97 -8.25 13.27
N HIS A 49 2.51 -7.03 13.14
CA HIS A 49 1.89 -5.90 12.47
C HIS A 49 2.93 -5.12 11.68
N LEU A 50 2.51 -4.54 10.57
CA LEU A 50 3.34 -3.69 9.72
C LEU A 50 2.68 -2.34 9.54
N GLU A 51 3.49 -1.29 9.52
CA GLU A 51 3.06 0.02 9.04
C GLU A 51 3.37 0.10 7.54
N ILE A 52 2.32 0.27 6.74
CA ILE A 52 2.43 0.35 5.28
C ILE A 52 2.12 1.78 4.85
N ILE A 53 3.11 2.40 4.21
CA ILE A 53 2.99 3.72 3.57
C ILE A 53 2.77 3.51 2.08
N TYR A 54 1.68 4.04 1.54
CA TYR A 54 1.31 3.81 0.15
C TYR A 54 0.65 5.05 -0.47
N TYR A 55 0.68 5.11 -1.81
CA TYR A 55 0.18 6.24 -2.59
C TYR A 55 -1.05 5.85 -3.43
N PHE A 56 -2.13 6.63 -3.30
CA PHE A 56 -3.37 6.44 -4.06
C PHE A 56 -3.26 6.91 -5.52
N HIS A 57 -2.57 6.13 -6.35
CA HIS A 57 -2.29 6.47 -7.75
C HIS A 57 -3.52 6.49 -8.68
N LYS A 58 -4.66 5.91 -8.29
CA LYS A 58 -5.89 5.84 -9.12
C LYS A 58 -6.92 6.93 -8.81
N VAL A 59 -6.68 7.76 -7.80
CA VAL A 59 -7.54 8.91 -7.52
C VAL A 59 -7.18 9.99 -8.53
N ALA A 60 -8.10 10.32 -9.43
CA ALA A 60 -7.93 11.46 -10.33
C ALA A 60 -8.24 12.75 -9.57
N ASP A 61 -7.36 13.75 -9.68
CA ASP A 61 -7.44 15.05 -8.98
C ASP A 61 -8.80 15.75 -9.14
N GLU A 62 -9.53 15.51 -10.22
CA GLU A 62 -10.66 16.37 -10.61
C GLU A 62 -12.05 15.78 -10.40
N LYS A 63 -12.22 14.46 -10.24
CA LYS A 63 -13.57 13.85 -10.35
C LYS A 63 -14.30 13.57 -9.04
N ASN A 64 -13.61 13.44 -7.91
CA ASN A 64 -14.21 12.87 -6.69
C ASN A 64 -14.04 13.71 -5.41
N ASN A 65 -13.56 14.95 -5.47
CA ASN A 65 -13.17 15.75 -4.28
C ASN A 65 -12.20 15.00 -3.33
N MET A 66 -11.50 14.00 -3.85
CA MET A 66 -10.53 13.20 -3.11
C MET A 66 -9.14 13.60 -3.58
N THR A 67 -8.31 14.05 -2.65
CA THR A 67 -6.91 14.37 -2.94
C THR A 67 -6.11 13.06 -3.06
N PRO A 68 -5.38 12.84 -4.17
CA PRO A 68 -4.34 11.82 -4.19
C PRO A 68 -3.36 12.10 -3.07
N GLY A 69 -2.84 11.05 -2.43
CA GLY A 69 -2.00 11.26 -1.27
C GLY A 69 -1.36 9.99 -0.77
N ILE A 70 -0.35 10.22 0.06
CA ILE A 70 0.30 9.20 0.85
C ILE A 70 -0.60 8.92 2.05
N ARG A 71 -0.91 7.65 2.27
CA ARG A 71 -1.56 7.18 3.50
C ARG A 71 -0.66 6.18 4.21
N ALA A 72 -0.79 6.12 5.53
CA ALA A 72 -0.17 5.11 6.37
C ALA A 72 -1.28 4.28 7.02
N THR A 73 -1.05 2.98 7.17
CA THR A 73 -1.96 2.09 7.88
C THR A 73 -1.16 1.03 8.62
N THR A 74 -1.57 0.70 9.84
CA THR A 74 -1.03 -0.44 10.59
C THR A 74 -1.94 -1.63 10.37
N LEU A 75 -1.41 -2.71 9.81
CA LEU A 75 -2.18 -3.91 9.48
C LEU A 75 -1.57 -5.14 10.15
N PRO A 76 -2.41 -6.10 10.61
CA PRO A 76 -1.91 -7.41 11.02
C PRO A 76 -1.27 -8.10 9.81
N PHE A 77 -0.07 -8.63 9.99
CA PHE A 77 0.64 -9.34 8.95
C PHE A 77 0.37 -10.84 9.07
N GLN A 78 -0.14 -11.43 8.00
CA GLN A 78 -0.30 -12.88 7.89
C GLN A 78 0.76 -13.40 6.91
N ARG A 79 1.43 -14.47 7.29
CA ARG A 79 2.45 -15.16 6.50
C ARG A 79 1.88 -15.74 5.22
#